data_AF-A0A945CIF5-F1
#
_entry.id   AF-A0A945CIF5-F1
#
_cell.length_a   1.000
_cell.length_b   1.000
_cell.length_c   1.000
_cell.angle_alpha   90.00
_cell.angle_beta   90.00
_cell.angle_gamma   90.00
#
_symmetry.space_group_name_H-M   'P 1'
#
loop_
_entity.id
_entity.type
_entity.pdbx_description
1 polymer ?
#
loop_
_entity_poly.entity_id
_entity_poly.type
_entity_poly.pdbx_seq_one_letter_code
_entity_poly.pdbx_strand_id
1 'polypeptide(L)' 'MEKISRQQIERVARIYASNTEASLALGITMPAFGRLCRRYGVESPYARRRRRLSEFRNRNIPPERS' A
#
# COMPACT_ATOMS: atom_id res chain seq x y z
N MET A 1 -6.30 -11.97 20.63
CA MET A 1 -5.77 -11.31 19.41
C MET A 1 -5.05 -10.05 19.83
N GLU A 2 -3.72 -10.05 19.83
CA GLU A 2 -2.94 -8.81 19.99
C GLU A 2 -3.38 -7.80 18.93
N LYS A 3 -3.68 -6.58 19.35
CA LYS A 3 -4.04 -5.50 18.43
C LYS A 3 -2.75 -5.01 17.78
N ILE A 4 -2.56 -5.34 16.51
CA ILE A 4 -1.46 -4.77 15.71
C ILE A 4 -1.56 -3.24 15.78
N SER A 5 -0.49 -2.62 16.26
CA SER A 5 -0.47 -1.16 16.45
C SER A 5 -0.28 -0.44 15.12
N ARG A 6 -0.68 0.84 15.07
CA ARG A 6 -0.43 1.70 13.91
C ARG A 6 1.07 1.75 13.56
N GLN A 7 1.94 1.84 14.57
CA GLN A 7 3.39 1.91 14.37
C GLN A 7 3.95 0.63 13.73
N GLN A 8 3.42 -0.55 14.12
CA GLN A 8 3.79 -1.80 13.46
C GLN A 8 3.38 -1.79 11.98
N ILE A 9 2.13 -1.41 11.67
CA ILE A 9 1.65 -1.30 10.29
C ILE A 9 2.52 -0.33 9.48
N GLU A 10 2.83 0.86 10.02
CA GLU A 10 3.67 1.85 9.35
C GLU A 10 5.08 1.33 9.08
N ARG A 11 5.70 0.68 10.06
CA ARG A 11 7.04 0.11 9.92
C ARG A 11 7.07 -0.94 8.82
N VAL A 12 6.11 -1.86 8.83
CA VAL A 12 6.05 -2.96 7.86
C VAL A 12 5.72 -2.43 6.46
N ALA A 13 4.80 -1.46 6.34
CA ALA A 13 4.45 -0.81 5.08
C ALA A 13 5.61 0.02 4.47
N ARG A 14 6.58 0.44 5.29
CA ARG A 14 7.81 1.12 4.83
C ARG A 14 8.92 0.16 4.45
N ILE A 15 9.09 -0.94 5.20
CA ILE A 15 10.17 -1.91 4.99
C ILE A 15 9.90 -2.78 3.75
N TYR A 16 8.66 -3.26 3.60
CA TYR A 16 8.33 -4.23 2.56
C TYR A 16 7.80 -3.58 1.28
N ALA A 17 8.16 -4.17 0.14
CA ALA A 17 7.77 -3.67 -1.18
C ALA A 17 6.37 -4.15 -1.62
N SER A 18 5.82 -5.17 -0.96
CA SER A 18 4.53 -5.76 -1.31
C SER A 18 3.61 -5.94 -0.10
N ASN A 19 2.29 -5.92 -0.34
CA ASN A 19 1.31 -6.24 0.70
C ASN A 19 1.43 -7.70 1.17
N THR A 20 1.89 -8.60 0.30
CA THR A 20 2.07 -10.03 0.62
C THR A 20 3.15 -10.21 1.68
N GLU A 21 4.35 -9.69 1.45
CA GLU A 21 5.46 -9.78 2.42
C GLU A 21 5.12 -9.06 3.73
N ALA A 22 4.48 -7.89 3.64
CA ALA A 22 4.04 -7.15 4.80
C ALA A 22 3.02 -7.95 5.64
N SER A 23 2.08 -8.63 4.98
CA SER A 23 1.08 -9.45 5.67
C SER A 23 1.70 -10.71 6.31
N LEU A 24 2.66 -11.35 5.64
CA LEU A 24 3.43 -12.48 6.16
C LEU A 24 4.25 -12.09 7.39
N ALA A 25 4.95 -10.95 7.34
CA ALA A 25 5.77 -10.46 8.46
C ALA A 25 4.95 -10.16 9.72
N LEU A 26 3.67 -9.80 9.56
CA LEU A 26 2.73 -9.55 10.65
C LEU A 26 1.93 -10.79 11.04
N GLY A 27 2.09 -11.92 10.34
CA GLY A 27 1.31 -13.14 10.56
C GLY A 27 -0.19 -12.96 10.28
N ILE A 28 -0.56 -12.05 9.39
CA ILE A 28 -1.96 -11.78 9.02
C ILE A 28 -2.22 -12.03 7.54
N THR A 29 -3.50 -12.13 7.19
CA THR A 29 -3.90 -12.23 5.79
C THR A 29 -3.75 -10.90 5.06
N MET A 30 -3.40 -10.96 3.78
CA MET A 30 -3.26 -9.77 2.92
C MET A 30 -4.50 -8.85 2.92
N PRO A 31 -5.76 -9.35 2.91
CA PRO A 31 -6.95 -8.50 3.04
C PRO A 31 -7.04 -7.80 4.40
N ALA A 32 -6.63 -8.47 5.49
CA ALA A 32 -6.61 -7.87 6.82
C ALA A 32 -5.59 -6.73 6.90
N PHE A 33 -4.39 -6.93 6.32
CA PHE A 33 -3.38 -5.88 6.22
C PHE A 33 -3.91 -4.65 5.45
N GLY A 34 -4.58 -4.85 4.32
CA GLY A 34 -5.19 -3.77 3.56
C GLY A 34 -6.25 -2.99 4.35
N ARG A 35 -7.09 -3.69 5.13
CA ARG A 35 -8.07 -3.05 6.02
C ARG A 35 -7.40 -2.24 7.14
N LEU A 36 -6.33 -2.76 7.73
CA LEU A 36 -5.58 -2.06 8.78
C LEU A 36 -4.88 -0.81 8.23
N CYS A 37 -4.27 -0.90 7.05
CA CYS A 37 -3.69 0.26 6.37
C CYS A 37 -4.73 1.38 6.17
N ARG A 38 -5.93 1.03 5.67
CA ARG A 38 -7.03 2.00 5.51
C ARG A 38 -7.50 2.57 6.85
N ARG A 39 -7.69 1.71 7.85
CA ARG A 39 -8.14 2.13 9.19
C ARG A 39 -7.18 3.11 9.85
N TYR A 40 -5.87 2.92 9.67
CA TYR A 40 -4.85 3.77 10.27
C TYR A 40 -4.36 4.90 9.35
N GLY A 41 -4.89 5.02 8.12
CA GLY A 41 -4.46 6.03 7.15
C GLY A 41 -3.05 5.80 6.60
N VAL A 42 -2.54 4.57 6.65
CA VAL A 42 -1.20 4.22 6.16
C VAL A 42 -1.26 3.86 4.68
N GLU A 43 -0.38 4.45 3.87
CA GLU A 43 -0.24 4.09 2.47
C GLU A 43 0.37 2.69 2.33
N SER A 44 -0.43 1.73 1.89
CA SER A 44 0.05 0.37 1.61
C SER A 44 1.01 0.32 0.41
N PRO A 45 1.98 -0.61 0.37
CA PRO A 45 2.84 -0.81 -0.80
C PRO A 45 2.06 -0.99 -2.12
N TYR A 46 0.93 -1.70 -2.08
CA TYR A 46 0.04 -1.84 -3.24
C TYR A 46 -0.56 -0.50 -3.69
N ALA A 47 -1.02 0.34 -2.75
CA ALA A 47 -1.56 1.66 -3.05
C ALA A 47 -0.49 2.56 -3.69
N ARG A 48 0.74 2.52 -3.16
CA ARG A 48 1.90 3.23 -3.71
C ARG A 48 2.22 2.79 -5.14
N ARG A 49 2.26 1.47 -5.40
CA ARG A 49 2.49 0.92 -6.74
C ARG A 49 1.37 1.32 -7.70
N ARG A 50 0.11 1.23 -7.28
CA ARG A 50 -1.05 1.62 -8.10
C ARG A 50 -1.02 3.10 -8.45
N ARG A 51 -0.65 3.97 -7.50
CA ARG A 51 -0.48 5.41 -7.72
C ARG A 51 0.59 5.70 -8.78
N ARG A 52 1.76 5.07 -8.67
CA ARG A 52 2.83 5.20 -9.67
C ARG A 52 2.37 4.77 -11.07
N LEU A 53 1.62 3.68 -11.16
CA LEU A 53 1.04 3.23 -12.44
C LEU A 53 0.02 4.22 -13.00
N SER A 54 -0.85 4.79 -12.15
CA SER A 54 -1.80 5.81 -12.60
C SER A 54 -1.11 7.11 -13.03
N GLU A 55 -0.05 7.53 -12.34
CA GLU A 55 0.74 8.70 -12.71
C GLU A 55 1.45 8.48 -14.06
N PHE A 56 1.98 7.27 -14.30
CA PHE A 56 2.60 6.92 -15.58
C PHE A 56 1.57 6.91 -16.73
N ARG A 57 0.37 6.38 -16.48
CA ARG A 57 -0.72 6.40 -17.47
C ARG A 57 -1.18 7.82 -17.78
N ASN A 58 -1.26 8.70 -16.78
CA ASN A 58 -1.70 10.08 -16.98
C ASN A 58 -0.67 10.94 -17.70
N ARG A 59 0.64 10.66 -17.55
CA ARG A 59 1.71 11.35 -18.30
C ARG A 59 1.80 10.95 -19.79
N ASN A 60 1.21 9.83 -20.19
CA ASN A 60 1.25 9.35 -21.58
C ASN A 60 0.02 9.78 -22.40
N ILE A 61 -0.79 10.71 -21.91
CA ILE A 61 -1.82 11.36 -22.73
C ILE A 61 -1.11 12.50 -23.48
N PRO A 62 -0.85 12.39 -24.80
CA PRO A 62 -0.33 13.51 -25.57
C PRO A 62 -1.35 14.65 -25.49
N PRO A 63 -0.93 15.92 -25.29
CA PRO A 63 -1.85 17.03 -25.44
C PRO A 63 -2.35 16.98 -26.88
N GLU A 64 -3.66 16.82 -27.06
CA GLU A 64 -4.29 16.95 -28.37
C GLU A 64 -3.85 18.29 -28.95
N ARG A 65 -3.16 18.23 -30.09
CA ARG A 65 -2.80 19.40 -30.89
C ARG A 65 -4.12 20.07 -31.32
N SER A 66 -4.42 21.22 -30.72
CA SER A 66 -5.32 22.21 -31.32
C SER A 66 -4.64 22.88 -32.51
#